data_AF-A0A3C0XPS3-F1
#
_entry.id   AF-A0A3C0XPS3-F1
#
_cell.length_a   1.000
_cell.length_b   1.000
_cell.length_c   1.000
_cell.angle_alpha   90.00
_cell.angle_beta   90.00
_cell.angle_gamma   90.00
#
_symmetry.space_group_name_H-M   'P 1'
#
loop_
_entity.id
_entity.type
_entity.pdbx_description
1 polymer ?
#
loop_
_entity_poly.entity_id
_entity_poly.type
_entity_poly.pdbx_seq_one_letter_code
_entity_poly.pdbx_strand_id
1 'polypeptide(L)'
;AGEHSAPFYISSMSFGSQGETAYRAYAEAAKRLDILCINGEGGELPDLLGKYPKWRGQQIASGRFGVSALLANSSHYLEIKIGQGAKPGEGGHLPGRKVSAKVALARNAKPGVDLISPSNNHDIYSIE
;
A
#
# COMPACT_ATOMS: atom_id res chain seq x y z
N ALA A 1 -17.83 9.29 -0.91
CA ALA A 1 -17.93 7.92 -1.45
C ALA A 1 -18.83 7.96 -2.68
N GLY A 2 -18.43 7.37 -3.83
CA GLY A 2 -19.34 7.19 -4.97
C GLY A 2 -19.04 7.95 -6.27
N GLU A 3 -17.82 8.45 -6.53
CA GLU A 3 -17.48 9.09 -7.82
C GLU A 3 -16.93 8.13 -8.88
N HIS A 4 -16.89 6.84 -8.55
CA HIS A 4 -16.41 5.78 -9.43
C HIS A 4 -17.57 5.14 -10.16
N SER A 5 -17.32 4.73 -11.40
CA SER A 5 -18.34 4.16 -12.29
C SER A 5 -18.88 2.80 -11.83
N ALA A 6 -18.19 2.10 -10.92
CA ALA A 6 -18.63 0.80 -10.41
C ALA A 6 -18.22 0.56 -8.94
N PRO A 7 -18.96 -0.29 -8.19
CA PRO A 7 -18.68 -0.61 -6.79
C PRO A 7 -17.60 -1.69 -6.64
N PHE A 8 -16.66 -1.77 -7.57
CA PHE A 8 -15.54 -2.68 -7.53
C PHE A 8 -14.26 -1.92 -7.25
N TYR A 9 -13.30 -2.56 -6.60
CA TYR A 9 -11.95 -2.02 -6.46
C TYR A 9 -10.92 -3.15 -6.47
N ILE A 10 -9.70 -2.82 -6.91
CA ILE A 10 -8.56 -3.73 -6.83
C ILE A 10 -7.96 -3.61 -5.43
N SER A 11 -8.03 -4.70 -4.67
CA SER A 11 -7.61 -4.72 -3.27
C SER A 11 -6.10 -4.57 -3.08
N SER A 12 -5.74 -4.20 -1.86
CA SER A 12 -4.41 -3.75 -1.46
C SER A 12 -3.37 -4.86 -1.51
N MET A 13 -2.41 -4.75 -2.45
CA MET A 13 -1.28 -5.68 -2.60
C MET A 13 0.03 -4.90 -2.76
N SER A 14 0.93 -5.02 -1.78
CA SER A 14 2.12 -4.17 -1.69
C SER A 14 3.15 -4.39 -2.80
N PHE A 15 3.84 -3.31 -3.19
CA PHE A 15 5.06 -3.44 -3.98
C PHE A 15 6.11 -4.27 -3.21
N GLY A 16 6.63 -5.31 -3.85
CA GLY A 16 7.47 -6.33 -3.23
C GLY A 16 6.73 -7.65 -2.95
N SER A 17 5.44 -7.63 -2.60
CA SER A 17 4.65 -8.88 -2.58
C SER A 17 4.38 -9.34 -4.02
N GLN A 18 4.05 -8.38 -4.88
CA GLN A 18 3.92 -8.51 -6.33
C GLN A 18 5.07 -7.83 -7.09
N GLY A 19 5.23 -8.19 -8.37
CA GLY A 19 6.19 -7.58 -9.28
C GLY A 19 5.76 -6.19 -9.77
N GLU A 20 6.73 -5.37 -10.21
CA GLU A 20 6.50 -3.99 -10.66
C GLU A 20 5.49 -3.89 -11.81
N THR A 21 5.55 -4.81 -12.77
CA THR A 21 4.64 -4.85 -13.92
C THR A 21 3.17 -4.94 -13.49
N ALA A 22 2.84 -5.90 -12.63
CA ALA A 22 1.48 -6.07 -12.11
C ALA A 22 1.05 -4.86 -11.27
N TYR A 23 1.96 -4.35 -10.45
CA TYR A 23 1.69 -3.24 -9.53
C TYR A 23 1.27 -1.97 -10.28
N ARG A 24 1.98 -1.67 -11.37
CA ARG A 24 1.68 -0.55 -12.25
C ARG A 24 0.44 -0.80 -13.11
N ALA A 25 0.25 -2.03 -13.58
CA ALA A 25 -0.92 -2.40 -14.38
C ALA A 25 -2.22 -2.17 -13.63
N TYR A 26 -2.28 -2.45 -12.32
CA TYR A 26 -3.48 -2.20 -11.52
C TYR A 26 -3.84 -0.72 -11.42
N ALA A 27 -2.87 0.17 -11.22
CA ALA A 27 -3.11 1.61 -11.18
C ALA A 27 -3.68 2.13 -12.50
N GLU A 28 -3.08 1.69 -13.61
CA GLU A 28 -3.51 2.08 -14.95
C GLU A 28 -4.90 1.50 -15.30
N ALA A 29 -5.15 0.24 -14.93
CA ALA A 29 -6.45 -0.40 -15.12
C ALA A 29 -7.54 0.31 -14.31
N ALA A 30 -7.26 0.65 -13.04
CA ALA A 30 -8.19 1.36 -12.18
C ALA A 30 -8.62 2.71 -12.77
N LYS A 31 -7.66 3.48 -13.31
CA LYS A 31 -7.97 4.72 -14.03
C LYS A 31 -8.86 4.48 -15.26
N ARG A 32 -8.53 3.49 -16.09
CA ARG A 32 -9.27 3.21 -17.34
C ARG A 32 -10.70 2.75 -17.09
N LEU A 33 -10.90 1.95 -16.06
CA LEU A 33 -12.20 1.42 -15.67
C LEU A 33 -12.98 2.37 -14.75
N ASP A 34 -12.38 3.50 -14.37
CA ASP A 34 -12.89 4.44 -13.37
C ASP A 34 -13.31 3.75 -12.05
N ILE A 35 -12.44 2.88 -11.55
CA ILE A 35 -12.57 2.19 -10.26
C ILE A 35 -11.40 2.55 -9.33
N LEU A 36 -11.51 2.18 -8.06
CA LEU A 36 -10.44 2.37 -7.09
C LEU A 36 -9.44 1.19 -7.13
N CYS A 37 -8.16 1.46 -6.86
CA CYS A 37 -7.18 0.47 -6.46
C CYS A 37 -6.40 0.96 -5.24
N ILE A 38 -5.87 0.06 -4.42
CA ILE A 38 -5.06 0.44 -3.24
C ILE A 38 -3.65 -0.13 -3.34
N ASN A 39 -2.65 0.66 -2.96
CA ASN A 39 -1.23 0.36 -3.12
C ASN A 39 -0.71 -0.76 -2.18
N GLY A 40 -1.34 -0.98 -1.02
CA GLY A 40 -0.90 -1.90 0.02
C GLY A 40 0.20 -1.34 0.96
N GLU A 41 0.59 -2.15 1.94
CA GLU A 41 1.40 -1.78 3.12
C GLU A 41 2.88 -1.41 2.88
N GLY A 42 3.30 -1.25 1.62
CA GLY A 42 4.71 -1.17 1.24
C GLY A 42 5.20 0.22 0.82
N GLY A 43 4.43 1.26 1.09
CA GLY A 43 4.67 2.57 0.50
C GLY A 43 4.33 2.61 -1.00
N GLU A 44 4.84 3.61 -1.70
CA GLU A 44 4.52 3.87 -3.09
C GLU A 44 5.77 4.13 -3.92
N LEU A 45 5.70 3.85 -5.23
CA LEU A 45 6.76 4.21 -6.16
C LEU A 45 6.80 5.74 -6.35
N PRO A 46 7.97 6.39 -6.33
CA PRO A 46 8.07 7.85 -6.41
C PRO A 46 7.33 8.48 -7.61
N ASP A 47 7.34 7.80 -8.76
CA ASP A 47 6.70 8.28 -9.98
C ASP A 47 5.16 8.03 -10.03
N LEU A 48 4.63 7.25 -9.08
CA LEU A 48 3.19 7.01 -8.93
C LEU A 48 2.54 7.93 -7.89
N LEU A 49 3.33 8.54 -6.99
CA LEU A 49 2.85 9.50 -6.01
C LEU A 49 2.14 10.67 -6.70
N GLY A 50 0.85 10.85 -6.40
CA GLY A 50 0.04 11.96 -6.92
C GLY A 50 -0.38 11.81 -8.38
N LYS A 51 0.00 10.71 -9.05
CA LYS A 51 -0.33 10.49 -10.46
C LYS A 51 -1.79 10.07 -10.69
N TYR A 52 -2.38 9.39 -9.72
CA TYR A 52 -3.74 8.83 -9.81
C TYR A 52 -4.59 9.14 -8.56
N PRO A 53 -4.69 10.40 -8.11
CA PRO A 53 -5.23 10.73 -6.79
C PRO A 53 -6.70 10.30 -6.60
N LYS A 54 -7.47 10.28 -7.70
CA LYS A 54 -8.85 9.75 -7.73
C LYS A 54 -8.92 8.22 -7.69
N TRP A 55 -8.02 7.51 -8.36
CA TRP A 55 -8.15 6.06 -8.62
C TRP A 55 -7.21 5.17 -7.79
N ARG A 56 -6.33 5.77 -6.98
CA ARG A 56 -5.28 5.05 -6.25
C ARG A 56 -5.20 5.48 -4.80
N GLY A 57 -5.70 4.64 -3.90
CA GLY A 57 -5.62 4.82 -2.46
C GLY A 57 -4.28 4.40 -1.86
N GLN A 58 -3.96 5.01 -0.72
CA GLN A 58 -2.74 4.76 0.04
C GLN A 58 -3.06 4.05 1.35
N GLN A 59 -2.47 2.88 1.57
CA GLN A 59 -2.68 2.07 2.77
C GLN A 59 -1.69 2.46 3.87
N ILE A 60 -2.22 2.66 5.08
CA ILE A 60 -1.50 2.91 6.31
C ILE A 60 -1.61 1.65 7.17
N ALA A 61 -0.52 0.90 7.28
CA ALA A 61 -0.43 -0.36 8.02
C ALA A 61 0.62 -0.29 9.13
N SER A 62 0.57 -1.21 10.09
CA SER A 62 1.35 -1.20 11.34
C SER A 62 2.84 -0.85 11.19
N GLY A 63 3.51 -1.34 10.15
CA GLY A 63 4.94 -1.08 9.91
C GLY A 63 5.27 0.34 9.41
N ARG A 64 4.27 1.14 9.02
CA ARG A 64 4.40 2.52 8.49
C ARG A 64 5.42 2.65 7.35
N PHE A 65 5.70 1.58 6.62
CA PHE A 65 6.66 1.59 5.52
C PHE A 65 6.27 2.61 4.44
N GLY A 66 7.20 3.50 4.11
CA GLY A 66 7.01 4.55 3.10
C GLY A 66 5.97 5.63 3.47
N VAL A 67 5.37 5.58 4.66
CA VAL A 67 4.39 6.58 5.09
C VAL A 67 5.10 7.91 5.32
N SER A 68 4.60 8.94 4.64
CA SER A 68 5.12 10.30 4.69
C SER A 68 3.99 11.29 4.42
N ALA A 69 4.19 12.57 4.75
CA ALA A 69 3.24 13.62 4.40
C ALA A 69 2.98 13.66 2.88
N LEU A 70 4.01 13.42 2.06
CA LEU A 70 3.87 13.33 0.61
C LEU A 70 2.94 12.18 0.19
N LEU A 71 3.12 10.99 0.77
CA LEU A 71 2.27 9.84 0.49
C LEU A 71 0.83 10.09 0.94
N ALA A 72 0.62 10.60 2.15
CA ALA A 72 -0.72 10.87 2.67
C ALA A 72 -1.50 11.90 1.82
N ASN A 73 -0.82 12.89 1.24
CA ASN A 73 -1.43 13.91 0.37
C ASN A 73 -1.50 13.50 -1.10
N SER A 74 -1.07 12.29 -1.47
CA SER A 74 -0.99 11.85 -2.87
C SER A 74 -2.29 11.25 -3.43
N SER A 75 -3.33 11.14 -2.59
CA SER A 75 -4.56 10.39 -2.88
C SER A 75 -5.77 10.99 -2.16
N HIS A 76 -6.96 10.80 -2.73
CA HIS A 76 -8.24 11.13 -2.08
C HIS A 76 -8.68 10.08 -1.05
N TYR A 77 -8.00 8.93 -1.02
CA TYR A 77 -8.33 7.78 -0.20
C TYR A 77 -7.12 7.31 0.61
N LEU A 78 -7.32 7.20 1.93
CA LEU A 78 -6.42 6.52 2.86
C LEU A 78 -7.12 5.29 3.43
N GLU A 79 -6.43 4.16 3.45
CA GLU A 79 -6.93 2.91 4.04
C GLU A 79 -6.14 2.59 5.30
N ILE A 80 -6.79 2.59 6.46
CA ILE A 80 -6.18 2.11 7.71
C ILE A 80 -6.32 0.59 7.75
N LYS A 81 -5.19 -0.13 7.68
CA LYS A 81 -5.18 -1.59 7.77
C LYS A 81 -5.09 -2.03 9.24
N ILE A 82 -6.18 -2.58 9.75
CA ILE A 82 -6.23 -3.21 11.08
C ILE A 82 -5.80 -4.68 11.03
N GLY A 83 -6.20 -5.41 10.00
CA GLY A 83 -5.85 -6.82 9.83
C GLY A 83 -6.05 -7.30 8.39
N GLN A 84 -5.76 -8.57 8.14
CA GLN A 84 -6.03 -9.22 6.85
C GLN A 84 -6.55 -10.65 7.06
N GLY A 85 -7.49 -11.09 6.22
CA GLY A 85 -8.13 -12.40 6.38
C GLY A 85 -7.17 -13.59 6.35
N ALA A 86 -6.07 -13.50 5.58
CA ALA A 86 -5.10 -14.58 5.49
C ALA A 86 -4.29 -14.82 6.79
N LYS A 87 -4.16 -13.79 7.65
CA LYS A 87 -3.43 -13.85 8.92
C LYS A 87 -3.90 -12.72 9.85
N PRO A 88 -5.06 -12.87 10.51
CA PRO A 88 -5.73 -11.78 11.21
C PRO A 88 -4.97 -11.21 12.42
N GLY A 89 -4.12 -12.01 13.07
CA GLY A 89 -3.37 -11.62 14.26
C GLY A 89 -1.91 -11.23 14.02
N GLU A 90 -1.46 -11.14 12.76
CA GLU A 90 -0.05 -10.96 12.42
C GLU A 90 0.20 -9.79 11.47
N GLY A 91 1.36 -9.14 11.65
CA GLY A 91 1.83 -8.10 10.76
C GLY A 91 2.34 -8.63 9.42
N GLY A 92 2.40 -7.76 8.41
CA GLY A 92 2.98 -8.06 7.10
C GLY A 92 4.38 -8.68 7.19
N HIS A 93 4.69 -9.59 6.27
CA HIS A 93 6.05 -10.14 6.15
C HIS A 93 6.47 -10.10 4.69
N LEU A 94 7.57 -9.42 4.41
CA LEU A 94 8.25 -9.44 3.13
C LEU A 94 9.68 -10.00 3.32
N PRO A 95 9.97 -11.21 2.82
CA PRO A 95 11.31 -11.78 2.89
C PRO A 95 12.34 -10.91 2.19
N GLY A 96 13.53 -10.77 2.78
CA GLY A 96 14.63 -9.90 2.38
C GLY A 96 15.11 -10.17 0.97
N ARG A 97 15.06 -11.43 0.51
CA ARG A 97 15.33 -11.80 -0.90
C ARG A 97 14.42 -11.09 -1.92
N LYS A 98 13.25 -10.60 -1.50
CA LYS A 98 12.31 -9.82 -2.32
C LYS A 98 12.46 -8.30 -2.12
N VAL A 99 13.26 -7.88 -1.14
CA VAL A 99 13.53 -6.46 -0.83
C VAL A 99 14.67 -5.97 -1.71
N SER A 100 14.35 -5.79 -3.00
CA SER A 100 15.23 -5.16 -3.97
C SER A 100 15.50 -3.69 -3.62
N ALA A 101 16.48 -3.05 -4.28
CA ALA A 101 16.76 -1.62 -4.08
C ALA A 101 15.54 -0.72 -4.26
N LYS A 102 14.69 -0.99 -5.27
CA LYS A 102 13.44 -0.23 -5.48
C LYS A 102 12.42 -0.47 -4.37
N VAL A 103 12.27 -1.70 -3.91
CA VAL A 103 11.34 -2.04 -2.81
C VAL A 103 11.80 -1.39 -1.50
N ALA A 104 13.10 -1.43 -1.23
CA ALA A 104 13.71 -0.78 -0.09
C ALA A 104 13.49 0.74 -0.13
N LEU A 105 13.67 1.37 -1.30
CA LEU A 105 13.42 2.80 -1.49
C LEU A 105 11.96 3.17 -1.19
N ALA A 106 10.99 2.43 -1.75
CA ALA A 106 9.56 2.68 -1.51
C ALA A 106 9.17 2.56 -0.03
N ARG A 107 9.89 1.74 0.74
CA ARG A 107 9.62 1.44 2.15
C ARG A 107 10.43 2.26 3.13
N ASN A 108 11.37 3.08 2.67
CA ASN A 108 12.42 3.68 3.50
C ASN A 108 13.18 2.64 4.35
N ALA A 109 13.59 1.54 3.70
CA ALA A 109 14.21 0.37 4.33
C ALA A 109 15.58 0.04 3.72
N LYS A 110 16.25 -1.00 4.23
CA LYS A 110 17.52 -1.51 3.70
C LYS A 110 17.29 -2.67 2.72
N PRO A 111 17.94 -2.69 1.54
CA PRO A 111 17.86 -3.83 0.63
C PRO A 111 18.32 -5.14 1.26
N GLY A 112 17.68 -6.25 0.90
CA GLY A 112 18.07 -7.59 1.35
C GLY A 112 17.66 -7.97 2.78
N VAL A 113 17.08 -7.05 3.55
CA VAL A 113 16.66 -7.28 4.95
C VAL A 113 15.20 -7.71 5.00
N ASP A 114 14.87 -8.71 5.81
CA ASP A 114 13.48 -9.11 6.08
C ASP A 114 12.70 -7.94 6.68
N LEU A 115 11.50 -7.69 6.16
CA LEU A 115 10.60 -6.67 6.68
C LEU A 115 9.39 -7.34 7.30
N ILE A 116 9.39 -7.40 8.63
CA ILE A 116 8.31 -7.95 9.44
C ILE A 116 7.65 -6.78 10.16
N SER A 117 6.39 -6.53 9.88
CA SER A 117 5.61 -5.49 10.56
C SER A 117 5.12 -6.00 11.92
N PRO A 118 4.90 -5.11 12.91
CA PRO A 118 4.17 -5.46 14.12
C PRO A 118 2.75 -5.96 13.81
N SER A 119 2.18 -6.77 14.70
CA SER A 119 0.80 -7.25 14.56
C SER A 119 -0.25 -6.15 14.75
N ASN A 120 0.05 -5.16 15.60
CA ASN A 120 -0.81 -4.04 15.92
C ASN A 120 -0.28 -2.71 15.38
N ASN A 121 -1.18 -1.76 15.17
CA ASN A 121 -0.82 -0.36 14.96
C ASN A 121 -0.43 0.23 16.32
N HIS A 122 0.81 0.71 16.48
CA HIS A 122 1.32 1.22 17.78
C HIS A 122 0.71 2.56 18.21
N ASP A 123 -0.17 3.11 17.39
CA ASP A 123 -0.94 4.34 17.57
C ASP A 123 -2.45 4.08 17.60
N ILE A 124 -2.90 2.82 17.58
CA ILE A 124 -4.32 2.44 17.70
C ILE A 124 -4.43 1.32 18.72
N TYR A 125 -4.73 1.68 19.97
CA TYR A 125 -4.91 0.71 21.07
C TYR A 125 -6.38 0.51 21.46
N SER A 126 -7.25 1.35 20.92
CA SER A 126 -8.65 1.49 21.31
C SER A 126 -9.40 2.23 20.20
N ILE A 127 -10.66 2.59 20.41
CA ILE A 127 -11.57 3.09 19.36
C ILE A 127 -11.54 4.62 19.22
N GLU A 128 -11.12 5.33 20.27
CA GLU A 128 -10.87 6.77 20.28
C GLU A 128 -9.68 7.20 19.42
#